data_AF-A0A0A2BSE2-F1
#
_entry.id   AF-A0A0A2BSE2-F1
#
_cell.length_a   1.000
_cell.length_b   1.000
_cell.length_c   1.000
_cell.angle_alpha   90.00
_cell.angle_beta   90.00
_cell.angle_gamma   90.00
#
_symmetry.space_group_name_H-M   'P 1'
#
loop_
_entity.id
_entity.type
_entity.pdbx_description
1 polymer ?
#
loop_
_entity_poly.entity_id
_entity_poly.type
_entity_poly.pdbx_seq_one_letter_code
_entity_poly.pdbx_strand_id
1 'polypeptide(L)'
;MRIKKDLKESLTLPGALIEASEHKYKAGDHRGAFIDRSKAKQICDCNAQFKALVKNATGIQSKYDLIEDYKRKINDTKKLEIIDKLEKISQSKFNSGDYKGAIKAMRRAEKYF
;
A
#
# COMPACT_ATOMS: atom_id res chain seq x y z
N MET A 1 -41.92 -14.05 -25.35
CA MET A 1 -41.26 -12.95 -24.61
C MET A 1 -39.81 -13.34 -24.29
N ARG A 2 -38.88 -13.09 -25.23
CA ARG A 2 -37.49 -13.60 -25.25
C ARG A 2 -36.46 -12.47 -25.38
N ILE A 3 -36.72 -11.29 -24.80
CA ILE A 3 -35.87 -10.09 -25.03
C ILE A 3 -35.25 -9.53 -23.74
N LYS A 4 -35.75 -9.90 -22.55
CA LYS A 4 -35.15 -9.44 -21.27
C LYS A 4 -34.05 -10.36 -20.74
N LYS A 5 -33.69 -11.41 -21.50
CA LYS A 5 -32.81 -12.49 -21.05
C LYS A 5 -31.31 -12.17 -21.18
N ASP A 6 -30.91 -11.22 -22.04
CA ASP A 6 -29.50 -11.08 -22.43
C ASP A 6 -28.82 -9.73 -22.04
N LEU A 7 -29.55 -8.76 -21.47
CA LEU A 7 -28.98 -7.42 -21.17
C LEU A 7 -28.50 -7.22 -19.72
N LYS A 8 -28.84 -8.13 -18.81
CA LYS A 8 -28.32 -8.13 -17.42
C LYS A 8 -27.22 -9.14 -17.18
N GLU A 9 -26.99 -10.08 -18.09
CA GLU A 9 -25.88 -11.04 -18.05
C GLU A 9 -24.50 -10.39 -18.26
N SER A 10 -24.44 -9.07 -18.54
CA SER A 10 -23.21 -8.28 -18.60
C SER A 10 -22.99 -7.34 -17.40
N LEU A 11 -23.90 -7.30 -16.42
CA LEU A 11 -23.77 -6.38 -15.28
C LEU A 11 -23.21 -7.08 -14.02
N THR A 12 -21.88 -7.12 -13.99
CA THR A 12 -20.99 -7.31 -12.82
C THR A 12 -20.90 -8.71 -12.22
N LEU A 13 -19.93 -9.51 -12.70
CA LEU A 13 -19.46 -10.71 -12.01
C LEU A 13 -19.07 -10.34 -10.56
N PRO A 14 -19.49 -11.10 -9.54
CA PRO A 14 -19.20 -10.80 -8.14
C PRO A 14 -17.70 -10.74 -7.85
N GLY A 15 -16.88 -11.48 -8.61
CA GLY A 15 -15.42 -11.39 -8.57
C GLY A 15 -14.88 -10.01 -8.98
N ALA A 16 -15.38 -9.44 -10.09
CA ALA A 16 -14.95 -8.14 -10.58
C ALA A 16 -15.33 -6.99 -9.63
N LEU A 17 -16.48 -7.11 -8.92
CA LEU A 17 -16.87 -6.15 -7.89
C LEU A 17 -15.95 -6.23 -6.66
N ILE A 18 -15.49 -7.42 -6.30
CA ILE A 18 -14.56 -7.59 -5.18
C ILE A 18 -13.19 -7.02 -5.56
N GLU A 19 -12.68 -7.28 -6.76
CA GLU A 19 -11.42 -6.70 -7.25
C GLU A 19 -11.49 -5.17 -7.34
N ALA A 20 -12.58 -4.62 -7.88
CA ALA A 20 -12.81 -3.17 -7.91
C ALA A 20 -12.89 -2.57 -6.50
N SER A 21 -13.48 -3.30 -5.54
CA SER A 21 -13.54 -2.88 -4.14
C SER A 21 -12.15 -2.81 -3.50
N GLU A 22 -11.26 -3.77 -3.79
CA GLU A 22 -9.88 -3.75 -3.29
C GLU A 22 -9.10 -2.57 -3.87
N HIS A 23 -9.27 -2.31 -5.17
CA HIS A 23 -8.62 -1.18 -5.82
C HIS A 23 -9.07 0.16 -5.23
N LYS A 24 -10.38 0.35 -5.02
CA LYS A 24 -10.92 1.56 -4.38
C LYS A 24 -10.49 1.69 -2.93
N TYR A 25 -10.38 0.59 -2.20
CA TYR A 25 -9.89 0.58 -0.83
C TYR A 25 -8.41 1.02 -0.76
N LYS A 26 -7.56 0.50 -1.65
CA LYS A 26 -6.15 0.93 -1.78
C LYS A 26 -6.00 2.39 -2.19
N ALA A 27 -6.95 2.91 -2.98
CA ALA A 27 -7.00 4.32 -3.38
C ALA A 27 -7.57 5.26 -2.29
N GLY A 28 -8.01 4.74 -1.14
CA GLY A 28 -8.56 5.53 -0.03
C GLY A 28 -10.06 5.83 -0.11
N ASP A 29 -10.77 5.35 -1.14
CA ASP A 29 -12.23 5.46 -1.23
C ASP A 29 -12.91 4.29 -0.50
N HIS A 30 -12.99 4.43 0.82
CA HIS A 30 -13.57 3.41 1.69
C HIS A 30 -15.08 3.25 1.52
N ARG A 31 -15.79 4.32 1.15
CA ARG A 31 -17.25 4.29 0.97
C ARG A 31 -17.61 3.58 -0.34
N GLY A 32 -16.87 3.84 -1.41
CA GLY A 32 -17.02 3.13 -2.68
C GLY A 32 -16.71 1.65 -2.54
N ALA A 33 -15.61 1.29 -1.87
CA ALA A 33 -15.25 -0.11 -1.61
C ALA A 33 -16.34 -0.87 -0.84
N PHE A 34 -16.95 -0.23 0.16
CA PHE A 34 -18.05 -0.83 0.94
C PHE A 34 -19.29 -1.11 0.08
N ILE A 35 -19.68 -0.16 -0.77
CA ILE A 35 -20.84 -0.30 -1.66
C ILE A 35 -20.63 -1.48 -2.62
N ASP A 36 -19.43 -1.59 -3.19
CA ASP A 36 -19.11 -2.66 -4.14
C ASP A 36 -19.09 -4.04 -3.47
N ARG A 37 -18.51 -4.17 -2.26
CA ARG A 37 -18.59 -5.42 -1.48
C ARG A 37 -20.03 -5.78 -1.08
N SER A 38 -20.84 -4.78 -0.76
CA SER A 38 -22.26 -4.99 -0.42
C SER A 38 -23.06 -5.49 -1.62
N LYS A 39 -22.82 -4.93 -2.80
CA LYS A 39 -23.42 -5.42 -4.05
C LYS A 39 -22.96 -6.83 -4.39
N ALA A 40 -21.67 -7.11 -4.28
CA ALA A 40 -21.13 -8.45 -4.50
C ALA A 40 -21.76 -9.49 -3.56
N LYS A 41 -21.99 -9.12 -2.29
CA LYS A 41 -22.68 -9.98 -1.31
C LYS A 41 -24.15 -10.23 -1.67
N GLN A 42 -24.86 -9.22 -2.17
CA GLN A 42 -26.25 -9.37 -2.61
C GLN A 42 -26.38 -10.29 -3.84
N ILE A 43 -25.35 -10.34 -4.69
CA ILE A 43 -25.32 -11.19 -5.88
C ILE A 43 -24.92 -12.63 -5.54
N CYS A 44 -24.19 -12.85 -4.45
CA CYS A 44 -23.80 -14.19 -4.02
C CYS A 44 -24.95 -14.87 -3.26
N ASP A 45 -25.52 -15.92 -3.84
CA ASP A 45 -26.61 -16.70 -3.24
C ASP A 45 -26.21 -17.38 -1.92
N CYS A 46 -24.92 -17.66 -1.73
CA CYS A 46 -24.39 -18.29 -0.52
C CYS A 46 -23.27 -17.46 0.12
N ASN A 47 -23.37 -17.26 1.44
CA ASN A 47 -22.34 -16.61 2.25
C ASN A 47 -20.96 -17.32 2.14
N ALA A 48 -20.94 -18.65 1.91
CA ALA A 48 -19.70 -19.39 1.74
C ALA A 48 -18.99 -19.05 0.41
N GLN A 49 -19.77 -18.89 -0.68
CA GLN A 49 -19.24 -18.48 -1.98
C GLN A 49 -18.69 -17.05 -1.94
N PHE A 50 -19.39 -16.11 -1.29
CA PHE A 50 -18.89 -14.76 -1.09
C PHE A 50 -17.59 -14.75 -0.26
N LYS A 51 -17.53 -15.51 0.83
CA LYS A 51 -16.30 -15.64 1.65
C LYS A 51 -15.14 -16.21 0.85
N ALA A 52 -15.38 -17.21 0.01
CA ALA A 52 -14.35 -17.79 -0.85
C ALA A 52 -13.85 -16.78 -1.89
N LEU A 53 -14.75 -16.03 -2.54
CA LEU A 53 -14.39 -14.98 -3.49
C LEU A 53 -13.58 -13.85 -2.82
N VAL A 54 -14.02 -13.37 -1.66
CA VAL A 54 -13.27 -12.38 -0.89
C VAL A 54 -11.92 -12.93 -0.49
N LYS A 55 -11.82 -14.16 0.02
CA LYS A 55 -10.56 -14.78 0.43
C LYS A 55 -9.57 -14.96 -0.74
N ASN A 56 -10.08 -15.30 -1.92
CA ASN A 56 -9.28 -15.43 -3.13
C ASN A 56 -8.80 -14.06 -3.63
N ALA A 57 -9.65 -13.04 -3.58
CA ALA A 57 -9.30 -11.69 -4.01
C ALA A 57 -8.41 -10.92 -3.03
N THR A 58 -8.62 -11.10 -1.72
CA THR A 58 -7.80 -10.49 -0.66
C THR A 58 -6.49 -11.24 -0.42
N GLY A 59 -6.28 -12.36 -1.12
CA GLY A 59 -5.05 -13.15 -1.15
C GLY A 59 -4.35 -13.18 0.21
N ILE A 60 -4.99 -13.74 1.24
CA ILE A 60 -4.54 -13.83 2.65
C ILE A 60 -3.30 -12.95 2.93
N GLN A 61 -3.48 -11.63 2.98
CA GLN A 61 -2.45 -10.81 3.58
C GLN A 61 -2.54 -11.07 5.09
N SER A 62 -1.56 -11.82 5.59
CA SER A 62 -1.30 -11.95 7.02
C SER A 62 -1.37 -10.56 7.66
N LYS A 63 -1.99 -10.46 8.84
CA LYS A 63 -2.05 -9.24 9.66
C LYS A 63 -0.67 -8.56 9.81
N TYR A 64 0.40 -9.34 9.65
CA TYR A 64 1.78 -8.91 9.55
C TYR A 64 2.38 -9.48 8.25
N ASP A 65 2.77 -8.60 7.32
CA ASP A 65 3.67 -9.00 6.24
C ASP A 65 5.09 -8.91 6.80
N LEU A 66 5.53 -10.00 7.45
CA LEU A 66 6.85 -10.07 8.08
C LEU A 66 7.98 -9.72 7.11
N ILE A 67 7.79 -9.97 5.80
CA ILE A 67 8.77 -9.64 4.77
C ILE A 67 8.79 -8.14 4.54
N GLU A 68 7.62 -7.52 4.36
CA GLU A 68 7.53 -6.07 4.18
C GLU A 68 7.99 -5.30 5.44
N ASP A 69 7.58 -5.74 6.62
CA ASP A 69 7.97 -5.16 7.91
C ASP A 69 9.49 -5.24 8.10
N TYR A 70 10.10 -6.38 7.79
CA TYR A 70 11.55 -6.55 7.87
C TYR A 70 12.29 -5.67 6.85
N LYS A 71 11.77 -5.57 5.61
CA LYS A 71 12.33 -4.66 4.59
C LYS A 71 12.27 -3.20 5.03
N ARG A 72 11.15 -2.76 5.63
CA ARG A 72 11.00 -1.40 6.18
C ARG A 72 12.03 -1.15 7.29
N LYS A 73 12.16 -2.07 8.24
CA LYS A 73 13.17 -1.98 9.33
C LYS A 73 14.59 -1.84 8.79
N ILE A 74 14.99 -2.65 7.81
CA ILE A 74 16.31 -2.53 7.16
C ILE A 74 16.51 -1.16 6.51
N ASN A 75 15.47 -0.62 5.87
CA ASN A 75 15.58 0.69 5.23
C ASN A 75 15.77 1.80 6.26
N ASP A 76 15.09 1.73 7.40
CA ASP A 76 15.24 2.73 8.47
C ASP A 76 16.61 2.66 9.14
N THR A 77 17.14 1.46 9.39
CA THR A 77 18.52 1.32 9.90
C THR A 77 19.55 1.88 8.92
N LYS A 78 19.39 1.60 7.62
CA LYS A 78 20.27 2.16 6.58
C LYS A 78 20.19 3.68 6.49
N LYS A 79 19.01 4.28 6.65
CA LYS A 79 18.87 5.75 6.70
C LYS A 79 19.66 6.33 7.87
N LEU A 80 19.52 5.74 9.07
CA LEU A 80 20.25 6.17 10.26
C LEU A 80 21.77 6.07 10.08
N GLU A 81 22.26 4.99 9.48
CA GLU A 81 23.69 4.84 9.15
C GLU A 81 24.20 5.92 8.19
N ILE A 82 23.38 6.31 7.20
CA ILE A 82 23.73 7.38 6.25
C ILE A 82 23.76 8.74 6.97
N ILE A 83 22.78 9.01 7.84
CA ILE A 83 22.70 10.24 8.63
C ILE A 83 23.94 10.36 9.53
N ASP A 84 24.27 9.32 10.31
CA ASP A 84 25.43 9.30 11.20
C ASP A 84 26.76 9.54 10.44
N LYS A 85 26.91 8.93 9.25
CA LYS A 85 28.07 9.19 8.39
C LYS A 85 28.13 10.64 7.91
N LEU A 86 27.00 11.22 7.48
CA LEU A 86 26.95 12.59 6.98
C LEU A 86 27.18 13.62 8.09
N GLU A 87 26.71 13.36 9.31
CA GLU A 87 26.97 14.18 10.49
C GLU A 87 28.46 14.19 10.85
N LYS A 88 29.10 13.01 10.87
CA LYS A 88 30.55 12.89 11.07
C LYS A 88 31.36 13.64 10.01
N ILE A 89 30.96 13.55 8.74
CA ILE A 89 31.60 14.30 7.65
C ILE A 89 31.41 15.81 7.85
N SER A 90 30.21 16.23 8.23
CA SER A 90 29.92 17.64 8.52
C SER A 90 30.83 18.17 9.63
N GLN A 91 30.91 17.45 10.76
CA GLN A 91 31.74 17.85 11.88
C GLN A 91 33.22 17.89 11.50
N SER A 92 33.72 16.89 10.76
CA SER A 92 35.09 16.88 10.27
C SER A 92 35.40 18.07 9.37
N LYS A 93 34.48 18.44 8.48
CA LYS A 93 34.64 19.60 7.58
C LYS A 93 34.54 20.93 8.31
N PHE A 94 33.68 21.01 9.31
CA PHE A 94 33.58 22.18 10.19
C PHE A 94 34.91 22.41 10.92
N ASN A 95 35.47 21.36 11.52
CA ASN A 95 36.75 21.42 12.22
C ASN A 95 37.93 21.77 11.28
N SER A 96 37.85 21.37 10.00
CA SER A 96 38.86 21.71 9.00
C SER A 96 38.66 23.10 8.36
N GLY A 97 37.64 23.87 8.77
CA GLY A 97 37.31 25.20 8.22
C GLY A 97 36.56 25.20 6.89
N ASP A 98 36.16 24.04 6.35
CA ASP A 98 35.31 23.92 5.16
C ASP A 98 33.82 24.01 5.54
N TYR A 99 33.40 25.21 5.96
CA TYR A 99 32.03 25.46 6.42
C TYR A 99 30.98 25.22 5.32
N LYS A 100 31.31 25.57 4.07
CA LYS A 100 30.39 25.34 2.94
C LYS A 100 30.20 23.84 2.69
N GLY A 101 31.25 23.05 2.85
CA GLY A 101 31.19 21.60 2.78
C GLY A 101 30.40 20.98 3.94
N ALA A 102 30.59 21.48 5.17
CA ALA A 102 29.84 21.04 6.34
C ALA A 102 28.33 21.26 6.18
N ILE A 103 27.92 22.46 5.78
CA ILE A 103 26.50 22.80 5.51
C ILE A 103 25.90 21.89 4.42
N LYS A 104 26.65 21.60 3.35
CA LYS A 104 26.18 20.69 2.30
C LYS A 104 25.96 19.26 2.83
N ALA A 105 26.83 18.77 3.70
CA ALA A 105 26.70 17.44 4.31
C ALA A 105 25.46 17.38 5.21
N MET A 106 25.22 18.40 6.05
CA MET A 106 24.01 18.48 6.89
C MET A 106 22.73 18.53 6.06
N ARG A 107 22.67 19.40 5.05
CA ARG A 107 21.52 19.48 4.12
C ARG A 107 21.25 18.17 3.39
N ARG A 108 22.28 17.35 3.18
CA ARG A 108 22.12 16.02 2.59
C ARG A 108 21.54 15.03 3.61
N ALA A 109 21.95 15.10 4.88
CA ALA A 109 21.42 14.27 5.96
C ALA A 109 19.93 14.53 6.21
N GLU A 110 19.51 15.80 6.17
CA GLU A 110 18.10 16.23 6.30
C GLU A 110 17.17 15.57 5.27
N LYS A 111 17.68 15.13 4.12
CA LYS A 111 16.87 14.43 3.10
C LYS A 111 16.50 12.99 3.46
N TYR A 112 17.15 12.43 4.48
CA TYR A 112 16.93 11.05 4.95
C TYR A 112 16.09 10.98 6.23
N PHE A 113 15.77 12.13 6.84
CA PHE A 113 14.70 12.29 7.84
C PHE A 113 13.33 12.25 7.16
#